data_AF-U3JIR2-F1
#
_entry.id   AF-U3JIR2-F1
#
_cell.length_a   1.000
_cell.length_b   1.000
_cell.length_c   1.000
_cell.angle_alpha   90.00
_cell.angle_beta   90.00
_cell.angle_gamma   90.00
#
_symmetry.space_group_name_H-M   'P 1'
#
loop_
_entity.id
_entity.type
_entity.pdbx_description
1 polymer ?
#
loop_
_entity_poly.entity_id
_entity_poly.type
_entity_poly.pdbx_seq_one_letter_code
_entity_poly.pdbx_strand_id
1 'polypeptide(L)'
;MMGLFGSKNQLMPNEKHTSGGNPKTRGKPPPAPPKGRQVINSPHLNQASAQDQLFVVALYDFPASSDRDLELVKGEKLQVLSNEGDWWLAKSLSTGRKGYIPSNFVAQVDSLEEEKWYFRTLSRKDAERLLLSSGNKVGSFLVRESETTKDAYSLSVRDSNSAHGDVIKHYRIRSLDGGGYYISPRMTFSSLPELIHHYSQKGDGLCQRLTAPCTSLVPQRPWAQDEWEIPREALKLVKKLGSGQFGEVWMGYYKNNVKVAVKTMKEGSMDPDAFLAEANLMKKLQHNKLVRLYAVVTKQPIYIVTEYMANGCLLDFLKTEEGSQLNLPKLIDISAQVAEGMAYIERMNFIHRDLRAANILVSETLCCKIADFGLARLIEDEYLAQEGAKFPIKWTAPEAINYGVFTIKSDVWSFGILLTEIITYGRIPYPGMTNPEVIRNLERGYRMPCPEMCPGELYSIILKCWRTNPEERPTFEYLQSVLEDFYTSTEKQYEPEPQQHEENSLVAHLDREKPLSSLQGGGGVGMKGPCPALMALLAIPHPLRVTVTVPCPRRLRSAPAG
;
A
#
# COMPACT_ATOMS: atom_id res chain seq x y z
N MET A 1 21.19 49.68 34.02
CA MET A 1 21.89 50.64 34.91
C MET A 1 21.21 50.49 36.27
N MET A 2 21.93 50.09 37.33
CA MET A 2 21.37 49.57 38.61
C MET A 2 20.57 48.25 38.44
N GLY A 3 20.48 47.30 39.39
CA GLY A 3 21.11 47.13 40.73
C GLY A 3 20.13 47.35 41.89
N LEU A 4 20.00 46.51 42.93
CA LEU A 4 20.62 45.21 43.33
C LEU A 4 19.46 44.20 43.66
N PHE A 5 19.54 42.99 44.27
CA PHE A 5 20.48 42.21 45.12
C PHE A 5 20.32 40.70 44.79
N GLY A 6 21.06 39.72 45.35
CA GLY A 6 22.25 39.79 46.21
C GLY A 6 22.23 38.84 47.43
N SER A 7 22.70 37.58 47.30
CA SER A 7 23.10 36.70 48.42
C SER A 7 23.94 35.50 47.97
N LYS A 8 24.88 35.07 48.83
CA LYS A 8 25.79 33.90 48.68
C LYS A 8 26.11 33.32 50.05
N ASN A 9 26.38 32.01 50.12
CA ASN A 9 27.45 31.34 50.90
C ASN A 9 27.42 29.84 50.49
N GLN A 10 28.48 29.05 50.27
CA GLN A 10 29.88 28.88 50.74
C GLN A 10 30.04 27.57 51.57
N LEU A 11 31.26 27.03 51.71
CA LEU A 11 31.55 25.58 51.77
C LEU A 11 32.43 25.13 52.95
N MET A 12 32.24 23.88 53.42
CA MET A 12 33.19 23.00 54.17
C MET A 12 33.58 23.44 55.61
N PRO A 13 34.30 22.63 56.46
CA PRO A 13 34.66 21.17 56.41
C PRO A 13 34.43 20.35 57.74
N ASN A 14 34.59 19.01 57.68
CA ASN A 14 35.11 18.07 58.75
C ASN A 14 34.35 17.93 60.13
N GLU A 15 34.57 16.94 61.04
CA GLU A 15 35.55 15.82 61.12
C GLU A 15 35.10 14.55 61.95
N LYS A 16 35.73 13.40 61.62
CA LYS A 16 36.01 12.08 62.29
C LYS A 16 35.55 11.70 63.72
N HIS A 17 35.28 10.39 63.89
CA HIS A 17 35.93 9.45 64.86
C HIS A 17 35.70 7.98 64.37
N THR A 18 36.72 7.19 63.95
CA THR A 18 37.59 6.23 64.71
C THR A 18 36.85 5.21 65.58
N SER A 19 37.13 3.90 65.58
CA SER A 19 38.25 3.07 65.07
C SER A 19 37.74 1.67 64.60
N GLY A 20 38.50 0.66 64.12
CA GLY A 20 39.93 0.53 63.76
C GLY A 20 40.51 -0.87 64.09
N GLY A 21 41.01 -1.63 63.09
CA GLY A 21 41.61 -2.98 63.23
C GLY A 21 42.35 -3.41 61.95
N ASN A 22 43.34 -4.32 62.02
CA ASN A 22 44.40 -4.48 60.99
C ASN A 22 44.74 -5.98 60.65
N PRO A 23 45.79 -6.37 59.87
CA PRO A 23 45.58 -6.90 58.50
C PRO A 23 46.23 -8.26 58.17
N LYS A 24 45.97 -8.76 56.93
CA LYS A 24 46.65 -9.79 56.06
C LYS A 24 45.57 -10.64 55.32
N THR A 25 45.73 -11.23 54.13
CA THR A 25 46.87 -11.41 53.20
C THR A 25 46.38 -11.52 51.73
N ARG A 26 47.28 -11.48 50.72
CA ARG A 26 46.94 -11.73 49.30
C ARG A 26 46.59 -13.21 49.01
N GLY A 27 45.68 -13.45 48.06
CA GLY A 27 45.34 -14.77 47.51
C GLY A 27 45.52 -14.86 45.98
N LYS A 28 45.58 -16.08 45.41
CA LYS A 28 45.78 -16.40 43.98
C LYS A 28 44.47 -16.86 43.29
N PRO A 29 44.36 -16.80 41.95
CA PRO A 29 43.17 -17.24 41.21
C PRO A 29 43.00 -18.78 41.14
N PRO A 30 41.77 -19.27 40.91
CA PRO A 30 41.45 -20.70 40.78
C PRO A 30 41.79 -21.31 39.39
N PRO A 31 41.79 -22.66 39.24
CA PRO A 31 42.40 -23.36 38.10
C PRO A 31 41.45 -23.76 36.95
N ALA A 32 42.02 -24.29 35.88
CA ALA A 32 41.35 -24.76 34.65
C ALA A 32 40.65 -26.15 34.81
N PRO A 33 39.64 -26.46 33.98
CA PRO A 33 38.88 -27.71 34.05
C PRO A 33 39.65 -28.97 33.59
N PRO A 34 39.26 -30.18 34.05
CA PRO A 34 40.03 -31.41 33.88
C PRO A 34 39.78 -32.17 32.55
N LYS A 35 40.71 -33.08 32.21
CA LYS A 35 40.53 -34.08 31.14
C LYS A 35 39.64 -35.24 31.60
N GLY A 36 38.84 -35.78 30.68
CA GLY A 36 37.78 -36.77 30.98
C GLY A 36 38.25 -38.21 31.20
N ARG A 37 37.27 -39.10 31.45
CA ARG A 37 37.45 -40.55 31.63
C ARG A 37 36.28 -41.31 30.99
N GLN A 38 36.56 -42.46 30.37
CA GLN A 38 35.56 -43.26 29.63
C GLN A 38 34.67 -44.11 30.54
N VAL A 39 33.41 -44.33 30.14
CA VAL A 39 32.58 -45.48 30.57
C VAL A 39 31.76 -46.02 29.38
N ILE A 40 32.19 -47.20 28.91
CA ILE A 40 31.47 -48.36 28.31
C ILE A 40 30.13 -48.14 27.57
N ASN A 41 30.02 -48.77 26.38
CA ASN A 41 28.89 -48.75 25.45
C ASN A 41 27.57 -49.37 25.96
N SER A 42 26.46 -48.83 25.45
CA SER A 42 25.28 -49.59 24.97
C SER A 42 24.62 -48.82 23.81
N PRO A 43 24.21 -49.46 22.70
CA PRO A 43 23.79 -48.76 21.49
C PRO A 43 22.29 -48.46 21.46
N HIS A 44 21.91 -47.20 21.70
CA HIS A 44 20.60 -46.67 21.27
C HIS A 44 20.79 -45.51 20.29
N LEU A 45 19.92 -45.45 19.28
CA LEU A 45 20.01 -44.49 18.19
C LEU A 45 19.61 -43.09 18.68
N ASN A 46 20.58 -42.20 18.85
CA ASN A 46 20.31 -40.78 18.78
C ASN A 46 20.38 -40.34 17.32
N GLN A 47 19.21 -40.28 16.68
CA GLN A 47 19.04 -39.56 15.43
C GLN A 47 19.43 -38.09 15.67
N ALA A 48 20.44 -37.59 14.93
CA ALA A 48 20.60 -36.15 14.82
C ALA A 48 19.37 -35.64 14.05
N SER A 49 18.58 -34.78 14.69
CA SER A 49 17.44 -34.13 14.04
C SER A 49 17.94 -33.35 12.83
N ALA A 50 17.53 -33.78 11.63
CA ALA A 50 17.80 -33.02 10.42
C ALA A 50 17.12 -31.66 10.56
N GLN A 51 17.90 -30.59 10.58
CA GLN A 51 17.37 -29.29 10.17
C GLN A 51 17.13 -29.40 8.66
N ASP A 52 15.87 -29.26 8.24
CA ASP A 52 15.51 -29.35 6.83
C ASP A 52 16.35 -28.37 6.03
N GLN A 53 17.11 -28.90 5.07
CA GLN A 53 18.05 -28.10 4.30
C GLN A 53 17.25 -27.30 3.27
N LEU A 54 16.99 -26.03 3.58
CA LEU A 54 16.27 -25.14 2.68
C LEU A 54 17.11 -24.90 1.42
N PHE A 55 16.66 -25.45 0.30
CA PHE A 55 17.20 -25.19 -1.03
C PHE A 55 16.33 -24.17 -1.76
N VAL A 56 16.99 -23.23 -2.44
CA VAL A 56 16.36 -22.13 -3.17
C VAL A 56 16.94 -22.00 -4.58
N VAL A 57 16.21 -21.38 -5.50
CA VAL A 57 16.66 -21.11 -6.87
C VAL A 57 16.61 -19.61 -7.17
N ALA A 58 17.61 -19.11 -7.91
CA ALA A 58 17.70 -17.72 -8.32
C ALA A 58 16.65 -17.36 -9.39
N LEU A 59 15.69 -16.52 -9.04
CA LEU A 59 14.67 -16.00 -9.95
C LEU A 59 15.19 -14.90 -10.87
N TYR A 60 16.25 -14.20 -10.48
CA TYR A 60 16.84 -13.08 -11.21
C TYR A 60 18.36 -13.09 -11.06
N ASP A 61 19.07 -12.52 -12.04
CA ASP A 61 20.51 -12.31 -11.94
C ASP A 61 20.82 -11.20 -10.92
N PHE A 62 21.79 -11.43 -10.04
CA PHE A 62 22.24 -10.48 -9.04
C PHE A 62 23.77 -10.41 -9.02
N PRO A 63 24.40 -9.43 -9.71
CA PRO A 63 25.83 -9.19 -9.55
C PRO A 63 26.13 -8.62 -8.16
N ALA A 64 27.09 -9.27 -7.50
CA ALA A 64 27.60 -8.92 -6.17
C ALA A 64 28.01 -7.44 -6.08
N SER A 65 27.62 -6.78 -5.00
CA SER A 65 27.88 -5.36 -4.72
C SER A 65 28.88 -5.14 -3.57
N SER A 66 29.30 -6.22 -2.90
CA SER A 66 30.41 -6.27 -1.94
C SER A 66 31.06 -7.67 -1.92
N ASP A 67 32.25 -7.80 -1.32
CA ASP A 67 32.94 -9.09 -1.15
C ASP A 67 32.18 -10.08 -0.23
N ARG A 68 31.17 -9.61 0.51
CA ARG A 68 30.29 -10.43 1.35
C ARG A 68 29.09 -11.00 0.59
N ASP A 69 28.76 -10.40 -0.54
CA ASP A 69 27.61 -10.77 -1.35
C ASP A 69 27.92 -12.07 -2.13
N LEU A 70 26.92 -12.91 -2.34
CA LEU A 70 26.99 -13.99 -3.30
C LEU A 70 26.29 -13.56 -4.59
N GLU A 71 27.04 -13.57 -5.68
CA GLU A 71 26.50 -13.37 -7.03
C GLU A 71 25.49 -14.49 -7.36
N LEU A 72 24.34 -14.13 -7.90
CA LEU A 72 23.33 -15.07 -8.41
C LEU A 72 23.32 -15.04 -9.93
N VAL A 73 23.39 -16.23 -10.55
CA VAL A 73 23.00 -16.43 -11.95
C VAL A 73 21.59 -17.01 -11.97
N LYS A 74 20.69 -16.46 -12.79
CA LYS A 74 19.30 -16.91 -12.87
C LYS A 74 19.20 -18.41 -13.18
N GLY A 75 18.41 -19.14 -12.39
CA GLY A 75 18.27 -20.59 -12.44
C GLY A 75 19.29 -21.38 -11.63
N GLU A 76 20.28 -20.73 -11.00
CA GLU A 76 21.19 -21.39 -10.07
C GLU A 76 20.45 -21.86 -8.80
N LYS A 77 20.70 -23.11 -8.37
CA LYS A 77 20.22 -23.63 -7.08
C LYS A 77 21.26 -23.39 -5.96
N LEU A 78 20.78 -22.98 -4.79
CA LEU A 78 21.58 -22.61 -3.62
C LEU A 78 21.06 -23.32 -2.37
N GLN A 79 21.94 -23.56 -1.40
CA GLN A 79 21.59 -23.97 -0.04
C GLN A 79 21.53 -22.74 0.87
N VAL A 80 20.41 -22.49 1.54
CA VAL A 80 20.31 -21.44 2.56
C VAL A 80 20.92 -21.94 3.87
N LEU A 81 21.70 -21.08 4.51
CA LEU A 81 22.41 -21.34 5.77
C LEU A 81 21.86 -20.51 6.94
N SER A 82 21.25 -19.36 6.66
CA SER A 82 20.40 -18.58 7.55
C SER A 82 19.43 -17.73 6.72
N ASN A 83 18.18 -17.61 7.17
CA ASN A 83 17.06 -16.97 6.46
C ASN A 83 16.47 -15.75 7.23
N GLU A 84 17.29 -15.05 8.01
CA GLU A 84 16.86 -13.95 8.87
C GLU A 84 16.77 -12.59 8.13
N GLY A 85 15.58 -12.28 7.60
CA GLY A 85 15.22 -10.96 7.06
C GLY A 85 15.42 -10.79 5.55
N ASP A 86 15.74 -9.57 5.13
CA ASP A 86 15.89 -9.16 3.72
C ASP A 86 17.11 -9.79 3.01
N TRP A 87 18.11 -10.25 3.77
CA TRP A 87 19.34 -10.86 3.26
C TRP A 87 19.58 -12.21 3.92
N TRP A 88 19.68 -13.26 3.11
CA TRP A 88 19.90 -14.62 3.57
C TRP A 88 21.36 -15.02 3.33
N LEU A 89 21.98 -15.72 4.28
CA LEU A 89 23.31 -16.29 4.06
C LEU A 89 23.13 -17.60 3.30
N ALA A 90 23.69 -17.70 2.10
CA ALA A 90 23.55 -18.87 1.23
C ALA A 90 24.89 -19.43 0.76
N LYS A 91 24.82 -20.63 0.18
CA LYS A 91 25.91 -21.31 -0.52
C LYS A 91 25.44 -21.68 -1.93
N SER A 92 26.15 -21.18 -2.95
CA SER A 92 25.97 -21.61 -4.35
C SER A 92 26.32 -23.10 -4.46
N LEU A 93 25.44 -23.91 -5.07
CA LEU A 93 25.74 -25.33 -5.31
C LEU A 93 26.70 -25.51 -6.49
N SER A 94 26.69 -24.61 -7.48
CA SER A 94 27.53 -24.68 -8.68
C SER A 94 28.98 -24.28 -8.42
N THR A 95 29.21 -23.23 -7.63
CA THR A 95 30.56 -22.68 -7.35
C THR A 95 31.10 -23.07 -5.98
N GLY A 96 30.24 -23.55 -5.07
CA GLY A 96 30.58 -23.81 -3.68
C GLY A 96 30.79 -22.56 -2.81
N ARG A 97 30.81 -21.35 -3.38
CA ARG A 97 30.97 -20.08 -2.64
C ARG A 97 29.83 -19.84 -1.66
N LYS A 98 30.14 -19.13 -0.58
CA LYS A 98 29.17 -18.61 0.39
C LYS A 98 29.15 -17.09 0.34
N GLY A 99 28.00 -16.50 0.66
CA GLY A 99 27.79 -15.05 0.79
C GLY A 99 26.32 -14.72 0.99
N TYR A 100 26.03 -13.44 1.19
CA TYR A 100 24.65 -12.96 1.36
C TYR A 100 23.94 -12.79 0.03
N ILE A 101 22.68 -13.22 -0.02
CA ILE A 101 21.77 -13.10 -1.17
C ILE A 101 20.52 -12.33 -0.74
N PRO A 102 19.94 -11.48 -1.60
CA PRO A 102 18.68 -10.81 -1.28
C PRO A 102 17.53 -11.82 -1.35
N SER A 103 16.74 -11.92 -0.28
CA SER A 103 15.73 -13.00 -0.13
C SER A 103 14.61 -12.93 -1.16
N ASN A 104 14.25 -11.73 -1.61
CA ASN A 104 13.27 -11.48 -2.66
C ASN A 104 13.78 -11.78 -4.10
N PHE A 105 15.01 -12.28 -4.28
CA PHE A 105 15.54 -12.71 -5.58
C PHE A 105 15.50 -14.25 -5.76
N VAL A 106 15.07 -14.99 -4.75
CA VAL A 106 15.05 -16.46 -4.76
C VAL A 106 13.68 -17.04 -4.42
N ALA A 107 13.38 -18.22 -4.98
CA ALA A 107 12.23 -19.06 -4.67
C ALA A 107 12.68 -20.30 -3.91
N GLN A 108 11.82 -20.92 -3.11
CA GLN A 108 12.08 -22.30 -2.67
C GLN A 108 12.10 -23.25 -3.89
N VAL A 109 13.05 -24.18 -3.92
CA VAL A 109 13.18 -25.17 -5.01
C VAL A 109 11.92 -26.01 -5.13
N ASP A 110 11.50 -26.25 -6.38
CA ASP A 110 10.33 -27.03 -6.78
C ASP A 110 9.00 -26.44 -6.24
N SER A 111 8.97 -25.14 -5.96
CA SER A 111 7.79 -24.38 -5.53
C SER A 111 7.16 -23.55 -6.66
N LEU A 112 5.93 -23.09 -6.45
CA LEU A 112 5.23 -22.19 -7.38
C LEU A 112 5.94 -20.84 -7.61
N GLU A 113 6.86 -20.44 -6.73
CA GLU A 113 7.61 -19.19 -6.86
C GLU A 113 8.62 -19.21 -8.02
N GLU A 114 8.93 -20.39 -8.59
CA GLU A 114 9.68 -20.51 -9.84
C GLU A 114 8.90 -20.01 -11.08
N GLU A 115 7.56 -19.97 -11.00
CA GLU A 115 6.69 -19.66 -12.14
C GLU A 115 6.51 -18.15 -12.36
N LYS A 116 6.85 -17.67 -13.57
CA LYS A 116 6.83 -16.24 -13.93
C LYS A 116 5.46 -15.56 -13.84
N TRP A 117 4.39 -16.35 -13.74
CA TRP A 117 3.01 -15.89 -13.61
C TRP A 117 2.50 -15.96 -12.16
N TYR A 118 3.29 -16.47 -11.21
CA TYR A 118 2.91 -16.57 -9.81
C TYR A 118 3.42 -15.38 -8.99
N PHE A 119 2.50 -14.68 -8.33
CA PHE A 119 2.73 -13.47 -7.54
C PHE A 119 2.15 -13.69 -6.15
N ARG A 120 2.80 -14.58 -5.39
CA ARG A 120 2.33 -15.17 -4.12
C ARG A 120 1.47 -14.25 -3.24
N THR A 121 2.09 -13.23 -2.66
CA THR A 121 1.50 -12.33 -1.64
C THR A 121 0.86 -11.07 -2.23
N LEU A 122 0.59 -11.05 -3.55
CA LEU A 122 0.06 -9.88 -4.23
C LEU A 122 -1.44 -9.70 -3.93
N SER A 123 -1.81 -8.49 -3.47
CA SER A 123 -3.22 -8.15 -3.21
C SER A 123 -4.04 -8.11 -4.51
N ARG A 124 -5.37 -8.20 -4.40
CA ARG A 124 -6.30 -7.97 -5.51
C ARG A 124 -6.02 -6.64 -6.19
N LYS A 125 -5.88 -5.57 -5.40
CA LYS A 125 -5.78 -4.20 -5.91
C LYS A 125 -4.41 -3.93 -6.52
N ASP A 126 -3.33 -4.47 -5.96
CA ASP A 126 -2.00 -4.39 -6.60
C ASP A 126 -1.90 -5.31 -7.84
N ALA A 127 -2.63 -6.43 -7.90
CA ALA A 127 -2.80 -7.21 -9.13
C ALA A 127 -3.58 -6.45 -10.20
N GLU A 128 -4.65 -5.74 -9.83
CA GLU A 128 -5.39 -4.84 -10.73
C GLU A 128 -4.46 -3.73 -11.28
N ARG A 129 -3.72 -3.03 -10.40
CA ARG A 129 -2.74 -2.00 -10.75
C ARG A 129 -1.64 -2.53 -11.67
N LEU A 130 -1.02 -3.67 -11.35
CA LEU A 130 0.07 -4.25 -12.16
C LEU A 130 -0.43 -4.71 -13.52
N LEU A 131 -1.56 -5.42 -13.62
CA LEU A 131 -2.08 -5.88 -14.91
C LEU A 131 -2.48 -4.72 -15.82
N LEU A 132 -3.03 -3.62 -15.27
CA LEU A 132 -3.38 -2.41 -16.03
C LEU A 132 -2.17 -1.56 -16.46
N SER A 133 -0.98 -1.79 -15.89
CA SER A 133 0.24 -1.04 -16.24
C SER A 133 0.69 -1.21 -17.70
N SER A 134 1.61 -0.34 -18.13
CA SER A 134 2.17 -0.32 -19.48
C SER A 134 3.07 -1.54 -19.75
N GLY A 135 2.87 -2.17 -20.91
CA GLY A 135 3.60 -3.38 -21.32
C GLY A 135 2.73 -4.64 -21.34
N ASN A 136 1.78 -4.73 -20.41
CA ASN A 136 0.74 -5.77 -20.41
C ASN A 136 -0.32 -5.51 -21.52
N LYS A 137 -1.01 -6.58 -21.93
CA LYS A 137 -1.99 -6.59 -23.02
C LYS A 137 -3.26 -7.36 -22.62
N VAL A 138 -4.26 -7.39 -23.49
CA VAL A 138 -5.44 -8.26 -23.33
C VAL A 138 -4.98 -9.73 -23.28
N GLY A 139 -5.52 -10.48 -22.32
CA GLY A 139 -5.10 -11.83 -21.97
C GLY A 139 -3.83 -11.91 -21.10
N SER A 140 -3.18 -10.78 -20.75
CA SER A 140 -2.12 -10.80 -19.73
C SER A 140 -2.68 -11.24 -18.38
N PHE A 141 -1.95 -12.06 -17.63
CA PHE A 141 -2.49 -12.71 -16.44
C PHE A 141 -1.47 -12.94 -15.32
N LEU A 142 -1.96 -13.18 -14.11
CA LEU A 142 -1.18 -13.69 -12.99
C LEU A 142 -2.01 -14.59 -12.07
N VAL A 143 -1.35 -15.42 -11.27
CA VAL A 143 -1.94 -16.18 -10.16
C VAL A 143 -1.34 -15.70 -8.84
N ARG A 144 -2.16 -15.64 -7.80
CA ARG A 144 -1.81 -15.17 -6.45
C ARG A 144 -2.55 -16.00 -5.39
N GLU A 145 -2.11 -15.96 -4.14
CA GLU A 145 -2.88 -16.52 -3.02
C GLU A 145 -4.23 -15.76 -2.87
N SER A 146 -5.27 -16.44 -2.39
CA SER A 146 -6.62 -15.88 -2.30
C SER A 146 -6.90 -15.22 -0.96
N GLU A 147 -6.96 -13.88 -0.94
CA GLU A 147 -7.22 -13.09 0.28
C GLU A 147 -8.52 -13.47 1.00
N THR A 148 -9.53 -13.95 0.26
CA THR A 148 -10.85 -14.31 0.82
C THR A 148 -10.97 -15.79 1.18
N THR A 149 -9.98 -16.64 0.90
CA THR A 149 -9.96 -18.03 1.36
C THR A 149 -8.53 -18.58 1.42
N LYS A 150 -8.10 -18.87 2.65
CA LYS A 150 -6.84 -19.56 2.95
C LYS A 150 -6.67 -20.83 2.11
N ASP A 151 -5.43 -21.10 1.70
CA ASP A 151 -5.02 -22.31 0.97
C ASP A 151 -5.70 -22.51 -0.41
N ALA A 152 -6.27 -21.43 -0.97
CA ALA A 152 -6.81 -21.33 -2.32
C ALA A 152 -6.13 -20.20 -3.12
N TYR A 153 -6.32 -20.19 -4.45
CA TYR A 153 -5.64 -19.26 -5.35
C TYR A 153 -6.62 -18.42 -6.18
N SER A 154 -6.15 -17.32 -6.75
CA SER A 154 -6.90 -16.48 -7.68
C SER A 154 -6.12 -16.23 -8.96
N LEU A 155 -6.74 -16.48 -10.11
CA LEU A 155 -6.26 -16.09 -11.43
C LEU A 155 -6.84 -14.70 -11.77
N SER A 156 -5.98 -13.73 -12.01
CA SER A 156 -6.33 -12.37 -12.42
C SER A 156 -5.95 -12.19 -13.90
N VAL A 157 -6.87 -11.71 -14.74
CA VAL A 157 -6.70 -11.61 -16.21
C VAL A 157 -7.10 -10.22 -16.70
N ARG A 158 -6.31 -9.61 -17.59
CA ARG A 158 -6.66 -8.36 -18.29
C ARG A 158 -7.58 -8.63 -19.47
N ASP A 159 -8.73 -8.00 -19.43
CA ASP A 159 -9.78 -8.02 -20.46
C ASP A 159 -10.01 -6.59 -20.99
N SER A 160 -10.73 -6.45 -22.10
CA SER A 160 -11.04 -5.14 -22.69
C SER A 160 -12.50 -5.12 -23.15
N ASN A 161 -13.31 -4.29 -22.48
CA ASN A 161 -14.74 -4.17 -22.71
C ASN A 161 -15.05 -2.86 -23.44
N SER A 162 -15.70 -2.94 -24.59
CA SER A 162 -16.12 -1.78 -25.41
C SER A 162 -16.93 -0.71 -24.66
N ALA A 163 -17.55 -1.04 -23.53
CA ALA A 163 -18.31 -0.10 -22.69
C ALA A 163 -17.48 0.56 -21.56
N HIS A 164 -16.38 -0.05 -21.12
CA HIS A 164 -15.67 0.33 -19.87
C HIS A 164 -14.14 0.45 -20.02
N GLY A 165 -13.57 0.08 -21.18
CA GLY A 165 -12.14 0.06 -21.42
C GLY A 165 -11.47 -1.22 -20.91
N ASP A 166 -10.19 -1.14 -20.58
CA ASP A 166 -9.45 -2.25 -19.99
C ASP A 166 -9.90 -2.50 -18.54
N VAL A 167 -10.26 -3.76 -18.25
CA VAL A 167 -10.77 -4.21 -16.95
C VAL A 167 -10.08 -5.50 -16.53
N ILE A 168 -10.02 -5.78 -15.22
CA ILE A 168 -9.34 -6.96 -14.70
C ILE A 168 -10.35 -7.94 -14.09
N LYS A 169 -10.38 -9.15 -14.63
CA LYS A 169 -11.29 -10.22 -14.24
C LYS A 169 -10.60 -11.17 -13.26
N HIS A 170 -11.29 -11.55 -12.19
CA HIS A 170 -10.76 -12.47 -11.17
C HIS A 170 -11.55 -13.77 -11.15
N TYR A 171 -10.83 -14.87 -11.32
CA TYR A 171 -11.33 -16.24 -11.26
C TYR A 171 -10.74 -16.95 -10.06
N ARG A 172 -11.61 -17.51 -9.21
CA ARG A 172 -11.20 -18.26 -8.02
C ARG A 172 -10.79 -19.68 -8.43
N ILE A 173 -9.53 -20.02 -8.20
CA ILE A 173 -9.04 -21.40 -8.34
C ILE A 173 -9.29 -22.13 -7.02
N ARG A 174 -9.95 -23.27 -7.08
CA ARG A 174 -10.27 -24.12 -5.94
C ARG A 174 -9.36 -25.35 -5.95
N SER A 175 -8.88 -25.73 -4.77
CA SER A 175 -8.17 -26.98 -4.50
C SER A 175 -9.17 -28.12 -4.28
N LEU A 176 -8.76 -29.36 -4.53
CA LEU A 176 -9.52 -30.58 -4.24
C LEU A 176 -8.89 -31.35 -3.06
N ASP A 177 -9.72 -32.01 -2.24
CA ASP A 177 -9.26 -32.75 -1.06
C ASP A 177 -8.31 -33.92 -1.41
N GLY A 178 -8.45 -34.50 -2.60
CA GLY A 178 -7.58 -35.54 -3.16
C GLY A 178 -6.34 -35.01 -3.90
N GLY A 179 -6.09 -33.69 -3.85
CA GLY A 179 -5.11 -33.00 -4.69
C GLY A 179 -5.68 -32.57 -6.05
N GLY A 180 -5.07 -31.54 -6.65
CA GLY A 180 -5.49 -30.94 -7.90
C GLY A 180 -6.33 -29.67 -7.75
N TYR A 181 -6.55 -28.99 -8.88
CA TYR A 181 -7.05 -27.62 -8.97
C TYR A 181 -8.11 -27.46 -10.08
N TYR A 182 -9.04 -26.52 -9.91
CA TYR A 182 -10.03 -26.18 -10.93
C TYR A 182 -10.55 -24.74 -10.83
N ILE A 183 -11.06 -24.21 -11.94
CA ILE A 183 -11.91 -23.00 -11.98
C ILE A 183 -13.37 -23.40 -12.26
N SER A 184 -13.60 -24.30 -13.24
CA SER A 184 -14.89 -24.97 -13.45
C SER A 184 -14.81 -26.41 -12.91
N PRO A 185 -15.79 -26.91 -12.12
CA PRO A 185 -15.82 -28.29 -11.65
C PRO A 185 -15.80 -29.36 -12.75
N ARG A 186 -16.13 -28.96 -13.99
CA ARG A 186 -16.04 -29.82 -15.19
C ARG A 186 -14.60 -30.10 -15.64
N MET A 187 -13.62 -29.34 -15.13
CA MET A 187 -12.27 -29.24 -15.67
C MET A 187 -11.24 -29.16 -14.53
N THR A 188 -10.74 -30.34 -14.13
CA THR A 188 -9.75 -30.49 -13.06
C THR A 188 -8.36 -30.75 -13.63
N PHE A 189 -7.34 -30.25 -12.93
CA PHE A 189 -5.93 -30.33 -13.30
C PHE A 189 -5.12 -30.86 -12.10
N SER A 190 -4.03 -31.58 -12.30
CA SER A 190 -3.22 -32.08 -11.18
C SER A 190 -2.39 -30.96 -10.53
N SER A 191 -2.06 -29.93 -11.31
CA SER A 191 -1.20 -28.82 -10.88
C SER A 191 -1.66 -27.46 -11.46
N LEU A 192 -1.21 -26.35 -10.85
CA LEU A 192 -1.46 -25.02 -11.38
C LEU A 192 -0.77 -24.76 -12.74
N PRO A 193 0.47 -25.22 -13.01
CA PRO A 193 1.07 -25.13 -14.34
C PRO A 193 0.24 -25.81 -15.45
N GLU A 194 -0.41 -26.95 -15.17
CA GLU A 194 -1.32 -27.59 -16.13
C GLU A 194 -2.57 -26.74 -16.41
N LEU A 195 -3.19 -26.19 -15.36
CA LEU A 195 -4.34 -25.29 -15.45
C LEU A 195 -4.00 -24.05 -16.29
N ILE A 196 -2.84 -23.44 -16.05
CA ILE A 196 -2.36 -22.27 -16.79
C ILE A 196 -1.97 -22.62 -18.23
N HIS A 197 -1.33 -23.77 -18.46
CA HIS A 197 -1.05 -24.24 -19.82
C HIS A 197 -2.33 -24.41 -20.63
N HIS A 198 -3.34 -25.09 -20.05
CA HIS A 198 -4.65 -25.30 -20.67
C HIS A 198 -5.32 -23.98 -21.08
N TYR A 199 -5.47 -23.06 -20.14
CA TYR A 199 -6.10 -21.77 -20.39
C TYR A 199 -5.26 -20.82 -21.26
N SER A 200 -3.97 -21.13 -21.47
CA SER A 200 -3.12 -20.49 -22.47
C SER A 200 -3.38 -21.00 -23.89
N GLN A 201 -3.81 -22.26 -24.08
CA GLN A 201 -4.17 -22.79 -25.40
C GLN A 201 -5.59 -22.35 -25.82
N LYS A 202 -6.54 -22.27 -24.88
CA LYS A 202 -7.95 -21.99 -25.16
C LYS A 202 -8.64 -21.30 -23.99
N GLY A 203 -9.57 -20.40 -24.28
CA GLY A 203 -10.24 -19.60 -23.24
C GLY A 203 -11.17 -20.43 -22.35
N ASP A 204 -11.86 -21.45 -22.90
CA ASP A 204 -12.79 -22.35 -22.20
C ASP A 204 -13.70 -21.64 -21.17
N GLY A 205 -14.22 -20.47 -21.58
CA GLY A 205 -15.16 -19.67 -20.81
C GLY A 205 -14.55 -18.66 -19.83
N LEU A 206 -13.21 -18.54 -19.75
CA LEU A 206 -12.59 -17.30 -19.31
C LEU A 206 -12.92 -16.18 -20.31
N CYS A 207 -12.95 -14.93 -19.84
CA CYS A 207 -13.15 -13.72 -20.65
C CYS A 207 -12.14 -13.60 -21.80
N GLN A 208 -10.90 -14.01 -21.56
CA GLN A 208 -9.81 -14.02 -22.52
C GLN A 208 -9.00 -15.32 -22.37
N ARG A 209 -8.48 -15.83 -23.49
CA ARG A 209 -7.41 -16.83 -23.47
C ARG A 209 -6.16 -16.18 -22.85
N LEU A 210 -5.43 -16.92 -22.02
CA LEU A 210 -4.20 -16.41 -21.41
C LEU A 210 -3.13 -16.23 -22.50
N THR A 211 -2.52 -15.04 -22.58
CA THR A 211 -1.57 -14.68 -23.66
C THR A 211 -0.14 -14.56 -23.17
N ALA A 212 0.09 -13.94 -22.00
CA ALA A 212 1.41 -13.78 -21.40
C ALA A 212 1.30 -13.56 -19.87
N PRO A 213 2.27 -14.03 -19.07
CA PRO A 213 2.40 -13.61 -17.68
C PRO A 213 2.45 -12.09 -17.55
N CYS A 214 1.92 -11.56 -16.45
CA CYS A 214 2.04 -10.16 -16.08
C CYS A 214 3.52 -9.75 -16.05
N THR A 215 3.82 -8.57 -16.58
CA THR A 215 5.15 -7.98 -16.57
C THR A 215 5.57 -7.71 -15.13
N SER A 216 6.30 -8.65 -14.52
CA SER A 216 6.86 -8.49 -13.18
C SER A 216 7.91 -7.37 -13.19
N LEU A 217 7.78 -6.41 -12.29
CA LEU A 217 8.86 -5.49 -11.98
C LEU A 217 9.97 -6.29 -11.29
N VAL A 218 11.18 -6.27 -11.85
CA VAL A 218 12.35 -6.91 -11.20
C VAL A 218 12.43 -6.39 -9.75
N PRO A 219 12.49 -7.28 -8.74
CA PRO A 219 12.46 -6.86 -7.35
C PRO A 219 13.54 -5.82 -7.07
N GLN A 220 13.15 -4.73 -6.39
CA GLN A 220 14.13 -3.76 -5.93
C GLN A 220 15.12 -4.48 -5.01
N ARG A 221 16.42 -4.24 -5.22
CA ARG A 221 17.46 -4.77 -4.32
C ARG A 221 17.14 -4.27 -2.91
N PRO A 222 17.02 -5.16 -1.91
CA PRO A 222 16.93 -4.75 -0.52
C PRO A 222 18.14 -3.89 -0.16
N TRP A 223 17.96 -2.96 0.78
CA TRP A 223 19.10 -2.19 1.28
C TRP A 223 20.01 -3.10 2.11
N ALA A 224 21.33 -2.94 2.01
CA ALA A 224 22.28 -3.82 2.67
C ALA A 224 22.14 -3.76 4.21
N GLN A 225 22.13 -4.94 4.86
CA GLN A 225 21.71 -5.13 6.25
C GLN A 225 22.47 -4.26 7.26
N ASP A 226 23.78 -4.08 7.05
CA ASP A 226 24.67 -3.29 7.92
C ASP A 226 24.70 -1.78 7.58
N GLU A 227 24.22 -1.36 6.39
CA GLU A 227 24.56 -0.05 5.82
C GLU A 227 23.58 1.06 6.22
N TRP A 228 23.26 1.13 7.52
CA TRP A 228 22.31 2.09 8.08
C TRP A 228 22.89 3.50 8.25
N GLU A 229 24.03 3.62 8.94
CA GLU A 229 24.82 4.84 8.99
C GLU A 229 25.92 4.74 7.93
N ILE A 230 25.90 5.65 6.95
CA ILE A 230 26.81 5.59 5.80
C ILE A 230 27.78 6.78 5.75
N PRO A 231 29.02 6.59 5.25
CA PRO A 231 29.92 7.70 4.96
C PRO A 231 29.30 8.61 3.89
N ARG A 232 29.46 9.93 4.05
CA ARG A 232 28.92 10.93 3.10
C ARG A 232 29.49 10.73 1.70
N GLU A 233 30.72 10.25 1.65
CA GLU A 233 31.53 9.99 0.47
C GLU A 233 30.96 8.86 -0.41
N ALA A 234 30.07 8.02 0.13
CA ALA A 234 29.33 7.01 -0.64
C ALA A 234 28.11 7.58 -1.39
N LEU A 235 27.75 8.86 -1.17
CA LEU A 235 26.63 9.54 -1.82
C LEU A 235 27.12 10.60 -2.81
N LYS A 236 26.74 10.44 -4.08
CA LYS A 236 26.96 11.43 -5.13
C LYS A 236 25.65 12.20 -5.38
N LEU A 237 25.55 13.44 -4.89
CA LEU A 237 24.45 14.34 -5.23
C LEU A 237 24.58 14.80 -6.70
N VAL A 238 23.48 14.81 -7.46
CA VAL A 238 23.50 15.07 -8.91
C VAL A 238 22.53 16.17 -9.35
N LYS A 239 21.27 16.10 -8.94
CA LYS A 239 20.24 17.09 -9.33
C LYS A 239 19.45 17.53 -8.11
N LYS A 240 19.42 18.83 -7.82
CA LYS A 240 18.51 19.40 -6.82
C LYS A 240 17.06 19.21 -7.29
N LEU A 241 16.24 18.61 -6.43
CA LEU A 241 14.80 18.40 -6.65
C LEU A 241 13.96 19.50 -6.01
N GLY A 242 14.39 20.02 -4.86
CA GLY A 242 13.69 21.10 -4.18
C GLY A 242 14.45 21.67 -2.98
N SER A 243 13.89 22.70 -2.37
CA SER A 243 14.38 23.33 -1.14
C SER A 243 13.22 23.83 -0.30
N GLY A 244 13.23 23.50 1.00
CA GLY A 244 12.18 23.86 1.95
C GLY A 244 12.73 24.50 3.23
N GLN A 245 11.87 24.64 4.24
CA GLN A 245 12.23 25.26 5.51
C GLN A 245 13.41 24.55 6.19
N PHE A 246 13.40 23.22 6.21
CA PHE A 246 14.36 22.39 6.96
C PHE A 246 15.66 22.09 6.22
N GLY A 247 15.72 22.29 4.90
CA GLY A 247 16.84 21.81 4.09
C GLY A 247 16.51 21.70 2.60
N GLU A 248 17.28 20.87 1.90
CA GLU A 248 17.19 20.66 0.45
C GLU A 248 16.99 19.19 0.12
N VAL A 249 16.37 18.89 -1.02
CA VAL A 249 16.18 17.51 -1.51
C VAL A 249 16.90 17.37 -2.84
N TRP A 250 17.70 16.31 -2.97
CA TRP A 250 18.55 16.03 -4.13
C TRP A 250 18.32 14.61 -4.65
N MET A 251 18.29 14.43 -5.97
CA MET A 251 18.52 13.14 -6.61
C MET A 251 20.02 12.90 -6.65
N GLY A 252 20.43 11.70 -6.26
CA GLY A 252 21.81 11.26 -6.29
C GLY A 252 21.94 9.76 -6.49
N TYR A 253 23.17 9.28 -6.34
CA TYR A 253 23.51 7.85 -6.39
C TYR A 253 24.27 7.45 -5.13
N TYR A 254 23.83 6.37 -4.49
CA TYR A 254 24.63 5.63 -3.53
C TYR A 254 25.53 4.64 -4.27
N LYS A 255 26.82 4.57 -3.90
CA LYS A 255 27.85 3.70 -4.52
C LYS A 255 27.92 3.77 -6.06
N ASN A 256 27.49 4.90 -6.64
CA ASN A 256 27.33 5.13 -8.09
C ASN A 256 26.34 4.20 -8.84
N ASN A 257 25.63 3.28 -8.16
CA ASN A 257 24.75 2.30 -8.82
C ASN A 257 23.28 2.37 -8.35
N VAL A 258 22.99 2.66 -7.08
CA VAL A 258 21.61 2.80 -6.57
C VAL A 258 21.17 4.26 -6.64
N LYS A 259 20.13 4.56 -7.43
CA LYS A 259 19.54 5.90 -7.52
C LYS A 259 18.71 6.18 -6.25
N VAL A 260 18.98 7.29 -5.57
CA VAL A 260 18.38 7.65 -4.28
C VAL A 260 17.90 9.11 -4.26
N ALA A 261 16.95 9.40 -3.39
CA ALA A 261 16.68 10.76 -2.94
C ALA A 261 17.45 11.01 -1.62
N VAL A 262 18.05 12.20 -1.51
CA VAL A 262 18.83 12.62 -0.34
C VAL A 262 18.28 13.95 0.16
N LYS A 263 17.72 13.96 1.36
CA LYS A 263 17.27 15.17 2.06
C LYS A 263 18.39 15.66 2.97
N THR A 264 18.95 16.82 2.65
CA THR A 264 20.06 17.43 3.39
C THR A 264 19.52 18.44 4.39
N MET A 265 19.67 18.19 5.69
CA MET A 265 19.23 19.08 6.76
C MET A 265 20.18 20.26 6.93
N LYS A 266 19.66 21.42 7.36
CA LYS A 266 20.47 22.59 7.70
C LYS A 266 21.29 22.35 8.97
N GLU A 267 22.51 22.86 9.01
CA GLU A 267 23.35 22.77 10.21
C GLU A 267 22.66 23.46 11.40
N GLY A 268 22.72 22.82 12.56
CA GLY A 268 22.04 23.27 13.78
C GLY A 268 20.52 23.19 13.77
N SER A 269 19.86 22.61 12.75
CA SER A 269 18.39 22.50 12.75
C SER A 269 17.83 21.40 13.66
N MET A 270 18.66 20.45 14.07
CA MET A 270 18.30 19.29 14.89
C MET A 270 19.57 18.73 15.55
N ASP A 271 19.42 18.14 16.73
CA ASP A 271 20.49 17.41 17.42
C ASP A 271 20.70 16.01 16.78
N PRO A 272 21.95 15.54 16.57
CA PRO A 272 22.21 14.25 15.92
C PRO A 272 21.68 13.02 16.68
N ASP A 273 21.72 13.02 18.01
CA ASP A 273 21.27 11.85 18.81
C ASP A 273 19.74 11.80 18.86
N ALA A 274 19.09 12.96 18.99
CA ALA A 274 17.64 13.08 18.84
C ALA A 274 17.16 12.66 17.43
N PHE A 275 17.90 13.08 16.39
CA PHE A 275 17.64 12.65 15.01
C PHE A 275 17.78 11.13 14.84
N LEU A 276 18.85 10.52 15.38
CA LEU A 276 19.07 9.08 15.29
C LEU A 276 17.92 8.30 15.97
N ALA A 277 17.41 8.79 17.10
CA ALA A 277 16.27 8.19 17.77
C ALA A 277 14.99 8.21 16.90
N GLU A 278 14.68 9.36 16.28
CA GLU A 278 13.52 9.51 15.37
C GLU A 278 13.69 8.66 14.09
N ALA A 279 14.89 8.64 13.49
CA ALA A 279 15.21 7.80 12.33
C ALA A 279 15.14 6.29 12.64
N ASN A 280 15.51 5.86 13.84
CA ASN A 280 15.37 4.47 14.29
C ASN A 280 13.91 4.06 14.56
N LEU A 281 13.01 5.01 14.79
CA LEU A 281 11.56 4.77 14.77
C LEU A 281 11.06 4.64 13.33
N MET A 282 11.43 5.58 12.44
CA MET A 282 11.11 5.52 11.00
C MET A 282 11.52 4.19 10.36
N LYS A 283 12.70 3.66 10.71
CA LYS A 283 13.23 2.38 10.20
C LYS A 283 12.30 1.18 10.43
N LYS A 284 11.41 1.24 11.44
CA LYS A 284 10.43 0.20 11.75
C LYS A 284 9.16 0.30 10.88
N LEU A 285 8.87 1.47 10.31
CA LEU A 285 7.72 1.70 9.45
C LEU A 285 8.05 1.27 8.01
N GLN A 286 7.71 0.03 7.69
CA GLN A 286 7.99 -0.58 6.39
C GLN A 286 6.68 -1.09 5.77
N HIS A 287 6.24 -0.39 4.71
CA HIS A 287 4.99 -0.67 4.02
C HIS A 287 5.06 -0.19 2.57
N ASN A 288 4.37 -0.87 1.65
CA ASN A 288 4.49 -0.60 0.21
C ASN A 288 4.03 0.80 -0.20
N LYS A 289 3.17 1.45 0.59
CA LYS A 289 2.68 2.83 0.36
C LYS A 289 3.33 3.87 1.29
N LEU A 290 4.44 3.55 1.96
CA LEU A 290 5.33 4.50 2.63
C LEU A 290 6.66 4.59 1.89
N VAL A 291 7.28 5.77 1.86
CA VAL A 291 8.62 5.97 1.28
C VAL A 291 9.67 5.27 2.16
N ARG A 292 10.35 4.26 1.62
CA ARG A 292 11.35 3.48 2.35
C ARG A 292 12.58 4.33 2.66
N LEU A 293 12.82 4.52 3.96
CA LEU A 293 14.07 5.04 4.49
C LEU A 293 15.16 3.97 4.36
N TYR A 294 16.22 4.30 3.64
CA TYR A 294 17.35 3.39 3.38
C TYR A 294 18.46 3.56 4.41
N ALA A 295 18.96 4.78 4.55
CA ALA A 295 20.14 5.08 5.36
C ALA A 295 20.16 6.55 5.82
N VAL A 296 21.10 6.86 6.72
CA VAL A 296 21.34 8.21 7.23
C VAL A 296 22.83 8.55 7.24
N VAL A 297 23.15 9.85 7.16
CA VAL A 297 24.46 10.39 7.51
C VAL A 297 24.28 11.24 8.76
N THR A 298 24.80 10.75 9.89
CA THR A 298 24.63 11.34 11.23
C THR A 298 25.55 12.52 11.52
N LYS A 299 26.73 12.55 10.89
CA LYS A 299 27.63 13.70 10.92
C LYS A 299 26.98 14.90 10.22
N GLN A 300 27.03 16.09 10.84
CA GLN A 300 26.48 17.30 10.24
C GLN A 300 27.19 17.69 8.92
N PRO A 301 26.48 18.30 7.95
CA PRO A 301 25.03 18.41 7.86
C PRO A 301 24.36 17.03 7.71
N ILE A 302 23.30 16.77 8.48
CA ILE A 302 22.63 15.46 8.53
C ILE A 302 21.95 15.17 7.19
N TYR A 303 22.16 13.99 6.62
CA TYR A 303 21.46 13.54 5.41
C TYR A 303 20.51 12.38 5.71
N ILE A 304 19.32 12.41 5.11
CA ILE A 304 18.35 11.31 5.12
C ILE A 304 18.30 10.73 3.70
N VAL A 305 18.46 9.41 3.53
CA VAL A 305 18.51 8.74 2.22
C VAL A 305 17.32 7.81 2.05
N THR A 306 16.53 8.04 1.01
CA THR A 306 15.31 7.26 0.71
C THR A 306 15.33 6.75 -0.73
N GLU A 307 14.35 5.90 -1.06
CA GLU A 307 14.04 5.59 -2.45
C GLU A 307 13.75 6.86 -3.28
N TYR A 308 14.09 6.83 -4.57
CA TYR A 308 13.87 7.93 -5.51
C TYR A 308 12.52 7.76 -6.23
N MET A 309 11.62 8.72 -6.03
CA MET A 309 10.29 8.74 -6.63
C MET A 309 10.30 9.62 -7.88
N ALA A 310 10.15 9.00 -9.06
CA ALA A 310 10.49 9.62 -10.34
C ALA A 310 9.64 10.84 -10.71
N ASN A 311 8.35 10.83 -10.37
CA ASN A 311 7.38 11.84 -10.76
C ASN A 311 7.19 12.94 -9.69
N GLY A 312 8.08 13.00 -8.70
CA GLY A 312 8.07 14.06 -7.68
C GLY A 312 6.92 13.92 -6.68
N CYS A 313 6.39 15.05 -6.20
CA CYS A 313 5.24 15.07 -5.31
C CYS A 313 3.91 15.11 -6.07
N LEU A 314 2.86 14.53 -5.48
CA LEU A 314 1.53 14.42 -6.08
C LEU A 314 0.93 15.80 -6.39
N LEU A 315 1.18 16.80 -5.54
CA LEU A 315 0.72 18.19 -5.75
C LEU A 315 1.28 18.82 -7.03
N ASP A 316 2.50 18.48 -7.42
CA ASP A 316 3.12 18.95 -8.66
C ASP A 316 2.76 18.04 -9.83
N PHE A 317 2.78 16.72 -9.62
CA PHE A 317 2.42 15.72 -10.63
C PHE A 317 1.02 15.96 -11.20
N LEU A 318 0.01 16.21 -10.35
CA LEU A 318 -1.37 16.51 -10.76
C LEU A 318 -1.49 17.74 -11.69
N LYS A 319 -0.47 18.60 -11.74
CA LYS A 319 -0.42 19.81 -12.59
C LYS A 319 0.44 19.64 -13.84
N THR A 320 1.08 18.48 -14.01
CA THR A 320 1.74 18.10 -15.27
C THR A 320 0.70 17.76 -16.34
N GLU A 321 1.12 17.72 -17.60
CA GLU A 321 0.28 17.24 -18.70
C GLU A 321 -0.29 15.84 -18.40
N GLU A 322 0.56 14.88 -18.01
CA GLU A 322 0.14 13.52 -17.64
C GLU A 322 -0.86 13.51 -16.46
N GLY A 323 -0.54 14.20 -15.37
CA GLY A 323 -1.40 14.24 -14.18
C GLY A 323 -2.75 14.91 -14.43
N SER A 324 -2.80 15.91 -15.33
CA SER A 324 -4.05 16.57 -15.73
C SER A 324 -4.98 15.70 -16.58
N GLN A 325 -4.45 14.61 -17.17
CA GLN A 325 -5.21 13.63 -17.97
C GLN A 325 -5.62 12.38 -17.16
N LEU A 326 -5.38 12.35 -15.84
CA LEU A 326 -5.90 11.28 -14.98
C LEU A 326 -7.42 11.32 -14.92
N ASN A 327 -8.07 10.21 -15.24
CA ASN A 327 -9.51 10.07 -15.04
C ASN A 327 -9.86 9.81 -13.56
N LEU A 328 -11.12 10.05 -13.19
CA LEU A 328 -11.61 9.90 -11.83
C LEU A 328 -11.30 8.52 -11.19
N PRO A 329 -11.40 7.37 -11.89
CA PRO A 329 -10.95 6.09 -11.34
C PRO A 329 -9.48 6.06 -10.90
N LYS A 330 -8.54 6.64 -11.65
CA LYS A 330 -7.13 6.73 -11.23
C LYS A 330 -6.95 7.68 -10.04
N LEU A 331 -7.70 8.78 -9.98
CA LEU A 331 -7.68 9.70 -8.83
C LEU A 331 -8.20 9.04 -7.54
N ILE A 332 -9.20 8.17 -7.66
CA ILE A 332 -9.73 7.38 -6.54
C ILE A 332 -8.76 6.25 -6.15
N ASP A 333 -8.09 5.58 -7.10
CA ASP A 333 -7.03 4.62 -6.75
C ASP A 333 -5.84 5.29 -6.04
N ILE A 334 -5.38 6.45 -6.50
CA ILE A 334 -4.36 7.25 -5.78
C ILE A 334 -4.82 7.57 -4.35
N SER A 335 -6.11 7.89 -4.17
CA SER A 335 -6.70 8.12 -2.85
C SER A 335 -6.70 6.85 -1.99
N ALA A 336 -7.02 5.70 -2.58
CA ALA A 336 -6.98 4.39 -1.91
C ALA A 336 -5.55 4.00 -1.51
N GLN A 337 -4.56 4.19 -2.38
CA GLN A 337 -3.14 3.94 -2.07
C GLN A 337 -2.63 4.76 -0.88
N VAL A 338 -3.07 6.02 -0.73
CA VAL A 338 -2.73 6.83 0.45
C VAL A 338 -3.50 6.37 1.70
N ALA A 339 -4.77 5.97 1.57
CA ALA A 339 -5.52 5.40 2.68
C ALA A 339 -4.90 4.08 3.18
N GLU A 340 -4.45 3.21 2.27
CA GLU A 340 -3.71 1.97 2.54
C GLU A 340 -2.43 2.24 3.35
N GLY A 341 -1.67 3.29 2.98
CA GLY A 341 -0.49 3.74 3.72
C GLY A 341 -0.81 4.34 5.11
N MET A 342 -1.88 5.12 5.22
CA MET A 342 -2.32 5.70 6.50
C MET A 342 -2.96 4.66 7.43
N ALA A 343 -3.62 3.63 6.90
CA ALA A 343 -4.14 2.51 7.69
C ALA A 343 -3.01 1.68 8.31
N TYR A 344 -1.86 1.58 7.63
CA TYR A 344 -0.65 1.03 8.25
C TYR A 344 -0.10 1.94 9.36
N ILE A 345 -0.07 3.27 9.17
CA ILE A 345 0.34 4.24 10.21
C ILE A 345 -0.59 4.17 11.45
N GLU A 346 -1.90 4.06 11.23
CA GLU A 346 -2.94 3.87 12.26
C GLU A 346 -2.69 2.58 13.06
N ARG A 347 -2.50 1.44 12.39
CA ARG A 347 -2.18 0.14 13.02
C ARG A 347 -0.84 0.09 13.76
N MET A 348 0.07 1.02 13.49
CA MET A 348 1.39 1.12 14.15
C MET A 348 1.41 2.15 15.28
N ASN A 349 0.28 2.81 15.60
CA ASN A 349 0.17 3.90 16.58
C ASN A 349 1.12 5.10 16.29
N PHE A 350 1.18 5.52 15.01
CA PHE A 350 1.86 6.75 14.59
C PHE A 350 0.87 7.84 14.13
N ILE A 351 1.32 9.10 14.15
CA ILE A 351 0.53 10.28 13.77
C ILE A 351 1.35 11.13 12.79
N HIS A 352 0.88 11.27 11.55
CA HIS A 352 1.61 11.86 10.42
C HIS A 352 1.76 13.38 10.50
N ARG A 353 0.73 14.09 11.01
CA ARG A 353 0.68 15.56 11.30
C ARG A 353 0.70 16.49 10.08
N ASP A 354 1.32 16.10 8.98
CA ASP A 354 1.45 16.90 7.76
C ASP A 354 0.98 16.13 6.51
N LEU A 355 -0.21 15.54 6.54
CA LEU A 355 -0.76 14.75 5.43
C LEU A 355 -1.40 15.65 4.37
N ARG A 356 -0.73 15.80 3.21
CA ARG A 356 -1.16 16.63 2.07
C ARG A 356 -0.47 16.22 0.77
N ALA A 357 -0.96 16.66 -0.39
CA ALA A 357 -0.46 16.19 -1.70
C ALA A 357 1.02 16.54 -1.95
N ALA A 358 1.56 17.55 -1.26
CA ALA A 358 2.99 17.88 -1.31
C ALA A 358 3.90 16.83 -0.65
N ASN A 359 3.35 16.03 0.27
CA ASN A 359 4.07 15.00 1.03
C ASN A 359 3.71 13.57 0.58
N ILE A 360 2.90 13.42 -0.47
CA ILE A 360 2.75 12.16 -1.21
C ILE A 360 3.70 12.21 -2.40
N LEU A 361 4.51 11.19 -2.61
CA LEU A 361 5.41 11.07 -3.77
C LEU A 361 4.90 10.03 -4.77
N VAL A 362 5.17 10.24 -6.05
CA VAL A 362 4.65 9.43 -7.16
C VAL A 362 5.78 8.71 -7.90
N SER A 363 5.67 7.41 -8.10
CA SER A 363 6.63 6.60 -8.88
C SER A 363 6.39 6.73 -10.39
N GLU A 364 7.34 6.23 -11.17
CA GLU A 364 7.24 6.06 -12.63
C GLU A 364 6.06 5.15 -13.05
N THR A 365 5.52 4.35 -12.13
CA THR A 365 4.38 3.44 -12.32
C THR A 365 3.09 3.92 -11.66
N LEU A 366 3.01 5.21 -11.28
CA LEU A 366 1.89 5.83 -10.54
C LEU A 366 1.61 5.21 -9.15
N CYS A 367 2.55 4.43 -8.60
CA CYS A 367 2.51 4.01 -7.21
C CYS A 367 2.79 5.23 -6.31
N CYS A 368 1.84 5.54 -5.43
CA CYS A 368 1.88 6.68 -4.54
C CYS A 368 2.35 6.25 -3.15
N LYS A 369 3.31 6.99 -2.59
CA LYS A 369 3.89 6.70 -1.28
C LYS A 369 3.90 7.93 -0.39
N ILE A 370 3.54 7.75 0.88
CA ILE A 370 3.59 8.81 1.89
C ILE A 370 5.05 9.07 2.29
N ALA A 371 5.46 10.33 2.24
CA ALA A 371 6.79 10.82 2.60
C ALA A 371 6.72 11.81 3.77
N ASP A 372 7.87 12.21 4.30
CA ASP A 372 8.00 13.19 5.39
C ASP A 372 7.27 12.85 6.71
N PHE A 373 6.76 11.61 6.85
CA PHE A 373 6.40 10.98 8.12
C PHE A 373 7.57 10.91 9.13
N GLY A 374 8.78 11.33 8.77
CA GLY A 374 9.92 11.52 9.67
C GLY A 374 9.84 12.71 10.63
N LEU A 375 8.67 13.33 10.76
CA LEU A 375 8.32 14.23 11.87
C LEU A 375 7.14 13.67 12.71
N ALA A 376 6.73 12.42 12.44
CA ALA A 376 5.77 11.67 13.22
C ALA A 376 6.46 11.09 14.46
N ARG A 377 5.97 11.45 15.65
CA ARG A 377 6.45 10.88 16.92
C ARG A 377 5.54 9.73 17.34
N LEU A 378 6.16 8.65 17.81
CA LEU A 378 5.48 7.59 18.56
C LEU A 378 4.92 8.18 19.86
N ILE A 379 3.61 8.02 20.07
CA ILE A 379 2.85 8.59 21.19
C ILE A 379 1.74 7.60 21.56
N GLU A 380 1.41 7.52 22.84
CA GLU A 380 0.41 6.58 23.36
C GLU A 380 -1.02 7.02 23.01
N ASP A 381 -1.37 8.31 23.15
CA ASP A 381 -2.67 8.88 22.75
C ASP A 381 -2.56 10.22 21.97
N GLU A 382 -2.11 11.31 22.61
CA GLU A 382 -2.16 12.68 22.04
C GLU A 382 -0.81 13.41 22.01
N TYR A 383 -0.57 14.21 20.96
CA TYR A 383 0.54 15.17 20.93
C TYR A 383 0.07 16.58 21.24
N LEU A 384 0.79 17.29 22.11
CA LEU A 384 0.67 18.75 22.29
C LEU A 384 1.83 19.46 21.56
N ALA A 385 1.48 20.39 20.67
CA ALA A 385 2.44 21.24 19.98
C ALA A 385 3.10 22.28 20.91
N GLN A 386 4.36 22.61 20.64
CA GLN A 386 5.07 23.70 21.32
C GLN A 386 4.66 25.07 20.74
N GLU A 387 4.68 26.10 21.59
CA GLU A 387 4.35 27.48 21.19
C GLU A 387 5.21 27.97 20.02
N GLY A 388 4.57 28.65 19.06
CA GLY A 388 5.24 29.20 17.88
C GLY A 388 5.49 28.23 16.72
N ALA A 389 5.11 26.95 16.85
CA ALA A 389 5.17 25.99 15.74
C ALA A 389 4.29 26.41 14.55
N LYS A 390 4.81 26.27 13.33
CA LYS A 390 4.13 26.67 12.08
C LYS A 390 3.58 25.45 11.35
N PHE A 391 2.26 25.32 11.34
CA PHE A 391 1.54 24.24 10.66
C PHE A 391 0.81 24.74 9.40
N PRO A 392 0.55 23.87 8.41
CA PRO A 392 -0.20 24.24 7.20
C PRO A 392 -1.70 24.31 7.50
N ILE A 393 -2.13 25.40 8.14
CA ILE A 393 -3.48 25.67 8.67
C ILE A 393 -4.65 25.17 7.81
N LYS A 394 -4.55 25.20 6.48
CA LYS A 394 -5.61 24.75 5.57
C LYS A 394 -5.82 23.23 5.50
N TRP A 395 -4.86 22.45 6.00
CA TRP A 395 -4.93 20.99 6.11
C TRP A 395 -5.15 20.54 7.57
N THR A 396 -4.64 21.31 8.53
CA THR A 396 -4.72 21.01 9.97
C THR A 396 -6.17 20.99 10.48
N ALA A 397 -6.48 20.05 11.38
CA ALA A 397 -7.80 19.93 11.99
C ALA A 397 -8.08 21.02 13.05
N PRO A 398 -9.35 21.38 13.34
CA PRO A 398 -9.68 22.48 14.26
C PRO A 398 -9.11 22.31 15.68
N GLU A 399 -9.11 21.09 16.22
CA GLU A 399 -8.53 20.78 17.53
C GLU A 399 -6.99 20.91 17.54
N ALA A 400 -6.34 20.53 16.44
CA ALA A 400 -4.90 20.67 16.25
C ALA A 400 -4.48 22.14 16.03
N ILE A 401 -5.35 22.98 15.45
CA ILE A 401 -5.15 24.43 15.35
C ILE A 401 -5.34 25.12 16.71
N ASN A 402 -6.45 24.85 17.39
CA ASN A 402 -6.90 25.64 18.54
C ASN A 402 -6.26 25.20 19.87
N TYR A 403 -5.93 23.91 20.00
CA TYR A 403 -5.39 23.33 21.25
C TYR A 403 -4.02 22.66 21.05
N GLY A 404 -3.51 22.62 19.82
CA GLY A 404 -2.25 21.95 19.49
C GLY A 404 -2.31 20.41 19.59
N VAL A 405 -3.52 19.83 19.71
CA VAL A 405 -3.76 18.39 19.88
C VAL A 405 -3.71 17.67 18.53
N PHE A 406 -2.68 16.85 18.29
CA PHE A 406 -2.61 15.98 17.10
C PHE A 406 -2.82 14.52 17.50
N THR A 407 -3.69 13.84 16.74
CA THR A 407 -4.05 12.41 16.83
C THR A 407 -4.25 11.85 15.42
N ILE A 408 -4.41 10.52 15.27
CA ILE A 408 -4.75 9.93 13.96
C ILE A 408 -6.06 10.49 13.38
N LYS A 409 -7.01 10.92 14.22
CA LYS A 409 -8.25 11.61 13.78
C LYS A 409 -7.97 13.00 13.18
N SER A 410 -6.89 13.67 13.56
CA SER A 410 -6.44 14.92 12.93
C SER A 410 -5.78 14.67 11.55
N ASP A 411 -5.16 13.50 11.35
CA ASP A 411 -4.72 13.06 10.02
C ASP A 411 -5.91 12.66 9.15
N VAL A 412 -6.98 12.05 9.69
CA VAL A 412 -8.21 11.76 8.93
C VAL A 412 -8.85 13.04 8.39
N TRP A 413 -8.88 14.12 9.17
CA TRP A 413 -9.31 15.44 8.67
C TRP A 413 -8.40 15.92 7.51
N SER A 414 -7.08 15.82 7.69
CA SER A 414 -6.07 16.19 6.70
C SER A 414 -6.21 15.38 5.41
N PHE A 415 -6.56 14.08 5.52
CA PHE A 415 -6.90 13.22 4.39
C PHE A 415 -8.15 13.70 3.64
N GLY A 416 -9.19 14.16 4.35
CA GLY A 416 -10.34 14.80 3.72
C GLY A 416 -9.97 16.04 2.90
N ILE A 417 -8.97 16.81 3.32
CA ILE A 417 -8.42 17.93 2.54
C ILE A 417 -7.60 17.41 1.34
N LEU A 418 -6.74 16.41 1.52
CA LEU A 418 -5.98 15.75 0.46
C LEU A 418 -6.89 15.20 -0.65
N LEU A 419 -8.03 14.58 -0.30
CA LEU A 419 -9.03 14.14 -1.29
C LEU A 419 -9.50 15.32 -2.17
N THR A 420 -9.71 16.51 -1.60
CA THR A 420 -10.04 17.69 -2.42
C THR A 420 -8.88 18.17 -3.28
N GLU A 421 -7.63 18.10 -2.82
CA GLU A 421 -6.47 18.37 -3.68
C GLU A 421 -6.43 17.39 -4.88
N ILE A 422 -6.66 16.10 -4.62
CA ILE A 422 -6.62 15.05 -5.64
C ILE A 422 -7.66 15.28 -6.73
N ILE A 423 -8.96 15.39 -6.40
CA ILE A 423 -9.99 15.53 -7.47
C ILE A 423 -9.93 16.89 -8.17
N THR A 424 -9.37 17.92 -7.52
CA THR A 424 -9.22 19.26 -8.12
C THR A 424 -7.91 19.47 -8.86
N TYR A 425 -7.07 18.44 -9.03
CA TYR A 425 -5.76 18.51 -9.68
C TYR A 425 -4.80 19.51 -9.00
N GLY A 426 -4.75 19.47 -7.67
CA GLY A 426 -3.82 20.24 -6.85
C GLY A 426 -4.17 21.72 -6.69
N ARG A 427 -5.46 22.11 -6.83
CA ARG A 427 -5.91 23.47 -6.42
C ARG A 427 -5.73 23.64 -4.92
N ILE A 428 -5.40 24.85 -4.49
CA ILE A 428 -5.24 25.18 -3.06
C ILE A 428 -6.59 25.05 -2.33
N PRO A 429 -6.65 24.36 -1.16
CA PRO A 429 -7.84 24.34 -0.32
C PRO A 429 -8.30 25.76 0.07
N TYR A 430 -9.59 25.90 0.35
CA TYR A 430 -10.25 27.17 0.68
C TYR A 430 -9.83 28.31 -0.28
N PRO A 431 -10.12 28.18 -1.59
CA PRO A 431 -9.71 29.17 -2.59
C PRO A 431 -10.27 30.55 -2.24
N GLY A 432 -9.43 31.58 -2.38
CA GLY A 432 -9.77 32.96 -2.01
C GLY A 432 -9.69 33.29 -0.51
N MET A 433 -9.58 32.31 0.39
CA MET A 433 -9.51 32.55 1.84
C MET A 433 -8.07 32.57 2.36
N THR A 434 -7.76 33.51 3.26
CA THR A 434 -6.52 33.54 4.06
C THR A 434 -6.63 32.59 5.27
N ASN A 435 -5.48 32.23 5.89
CA ASN A 435 -5.47 31.31 7.03
C ASN A 435 -6.38 31.77 8.21
N PRO A 436 -6.39 33.05 8.64
CA PRO A 436 -7.30 33.50 9.70
C PRO A 436 -8.79 33.47 9.32
N GLU A 437 -9.12 33.55 8.02
CA GLU A 437 -10.50 33.40 7.54
C GLU A 437 -10.95 31.94 7.53
N VAL A 438 -10.05 31.02 7.16
CA VAL A 438 -10.33 29.58 7.24
C VAL A 438 -10.66 29.18 8.68
N ILE A 439 -9.85 29.58 9.67
CA ILE A 439 -10.09 29.30 11.09
C ILE A 439 -11.49 29.79 11.52
N ARG A 440 -11.77 31.09 11.33
CA ARG A 440 -13.06 31.70 11.71
C ARG A 440 -14.27 31.09 11.01
N ASN A 441 -14.09 30.56 9.80
CA ASN A 441 -15.17 29.89 9.07
C ASN A 441 -15.36 28.44 9.55
N LEU A 442 -14.28 27.69 9.84
CA LEU A 442 -14.35 26.34 10.39
C LEU A 442 -15.07 26.31 11.75
N GLU A 443 -14.80 27.30 12.62
CA GLU A 443 -15.48 27.53 13.90
C GLU A 443 -17.00 27.76 13.73
N ARG A 444 -17.40 28.41 12.62
CA ARG A 444 -18.80 28.63 12.23
C ARG A 444 -19.44 27.42 11.54
N GLY A 445 -18.77 26.27 11.52
CA GLY A 445 -19.25 25.05 10.88
C GLY A 445 -19.12 25.01 9.35
N TYR A 446 -18.47 26.01 8.72
CA TYR A 446 -18.22 25.99 7.27
C TYR A 446 -17.38 24.77 6.87
N ARG A 447 -17.67 24.21 5.70
CA ARG A 447 -16.87 23.21 4.98
C ARG A 447 -16.83 23.60 3.51
N MET A 448 -15.78 23.18 2.78
CA MET A 448 -15.72 23.46 1.35
C MET A 448 -16.88 22.75 0.62
N PRO A 449 -17.53 23.40 -0.36
CA PRO A 449 -18.62 22.77 -1.13
C PRO A 449 -18.09 21.61 -1.99
N CYS A 450 -19.01 20.77 -2.46
CA CYS A 450 -18.69 19.70 -3.41
C CYS A 450 -18.02 20.28 -4.66
N PRO A 451 -16.78 19.87 -5.03
CA PRO A 451 -16.17 20.31 -6.27
C PRO A 451 -16.87 19.71 -7.49
N GLU A 452 -16.87 20.43 -8.61
CA GLU A 452 -17.65 20.16 -9.83
C GLU A 452 -17.51 18.74 -10.42
N MET A 453 -16.33 18.13 -10.31
CA MET A 453 -16.04 16.77 -10.81
C MET A 453 -16.08 15.68 -9.72
N CYS A 454 -16.58 15.98 -8.52
CA CYS A 454 -16.60 15.04 -7.40
C CYS A 454 -17.93 14.27 -7.33
N PRO A 455 -17.92 12.92 -7.28
CA PRO A 455 -19.12 12.14 -6.95
C PRO A 455 -19.71 12.50 -5.58
N GLY A 456 -21.03 12.40 -5.43
CA GLY A 456 -21.72 12.66 -4.17
C GLY A 456 -21.30 11.68 -3.07
N GLU A 457 -20.93 10.47 -3.45
CA GLU A 457 -20.42 9.38 -2.61
C GLU A 457 -19.04 9.76 -2.05
N LEU A 458 -18.12 10.22 -2.90
CA LEU A 458 -16.78 10.65 -2.51
C LEU A 458 -16.83 11.92 -1.65
N TYR A 459 -17.67 12.88 -2.01
CA TYR A 459 -17.90 14.06 -1.18
C TYR A 459 -18.54 13.71 0.18
N SER A 460 -19.36 12.66 0.25
CA SER A 460 -19.88 12.14 1.53
C SER A 460 -18.78 11.50 2.40
N ILE A 461 -17.73 10.92 1.81
CA ILE A 461 -16.53 10.47 2.54
C ILE A 461 -15.75 11.68 3.06
N ILE A 462 -15.55 12.71 2.23
CA ILE A 462 -14.86 13.96 2.61
C ILE A 462 -15.59 14.65 3.79
N LEU A 463 -16.93 14.70 3.77
CA LEU A 463 -17.72 15.25 4.89
C LEU A 463 -17.68 14.39 6.17
N LYS A 464 -17.46 13.06 6.08
CA LYS A 464 -17.16 12.22 7.25
C LYS A 464 -15.78 12.54 7.83
N CYS A 465 -14.78 12.81 7.00
CA CYS A 465 -13.44 13.21 7.43
C CYS A 465 -13.44 14.55 8.18
N TRP A 466 -14.30 15.50 7.79
CA TRP A 466 -14.40 16.82 8.43
C TRP A 466 -15.46 16.95 9.53
N ARG A 467 -15.80 15.86 10.21
CA ARG A 467 -16.63 15.92 11.43
C ARG A 467 -15.94 16.77 12.50
N THR A 468 -16.70 17.67 13.14
CA THR A 468 -16.14 18.59 14.15
C THR A 468 -15.59 17.81 15.34
N ASN A 469 -16.37 16.86 15.86
CA ASN A 469 -15.93 15.86 16.83
C ASN A 469 -14.92 14.89 16.17
N PRO A 470 -13.69 14.72 16.70
CA PRO A 470 -12.71 13.78 16.16
C PRO A 470 -13.20 12.33 16.13
N GLU A 471 -13.98 11.90 17.12
CA GLU A 471 -14.41 10.50 17.25
C GLU A 471 -15.54 10.11 16.28
N GLU A 472 -16.24 11.09 15.69
CA GLU A 472 -17.17 10.86 14.58
C GLU A 472 -16.45 10.66 13.23
N ARG A 473 -15.13 10.89 13.16
CA ARG A 473 -14.33 10.68 11.94
C ARG A 473 -14.00 9.18 11.79
N PRO A 474 -14.03 8.63 10.57
CA PRO A 474 -13.76 7.21 10.31
C PRO A 474 -12.32 6.81 10.68
N THR A 475 -12.04 5.50 10.73
CA THR A 475 -10.67 4.97 10.70
C THR A 475 -10.10 5.00 9.29
N PHE A 476 -8.78 4.93 9.16
CA PHE A 476 -8.15 4.77 7.84
C PHE A 476 -8.41 3.39 7.23
N GLU A 477 -8.59 2.33 8.03
CA GLU A 477 -9.08 1.03 7.56
C GLU A 477 -10.45 1.12 6.85
N TYR A 478 -11.40 1.91 7.40
CA TYR A 478 -12.68 2.17 6.74
C TYR A 478 -12.51 3.00 5.46
N LEU A 479 -11.63 4.01 5.47
CA LEU A 479 -11.36 4.84 4.29
C LEU A 479 -10.70 4.04 3.16
N GLN A 480 -9.77 3.14 3.49
CA GLN A 480 -9.12 2.23 2.55
C GLN A 480 -10.16 1.35 1.86
N SER A 481 -10.92 0.57 2.62
CA SER A 481 -11.90 -0.39 2.07
C SER A 481 -12.97 0.28 1.19
N VAL A 482 -13.48 1.45 1.59
CA VAL A 482 -14.48 2.18 0.79
C VAL A 482 -13.90 2.80 -0.49
N LEU A 483 -12.62 3.17 -0.51
CA LEU A 483 -11.96 3.71 -1.70
C LEU A 483 -11.47 2.61 -2.67
N GLU A 484 -11.03 1.47 -2.15
CA GLU A 484 -10.64 0.30 -2.97
C GLU A 484 -11.84 -0.31 -3.71
N ASP A 485 -13.00 -0.44 -3.04
CA ASP A 485 -14.23 -1.00 -3.60
C ASP A 485 -15.25 0.07 -4.06
N PHE A 486 -14.80 1.32 -4.26
CA PHE A 486 -15.64 2.45 -4.70
C PHE A 486 -16.42 2.16 -6.00
N TYR A 487 -15.82 1.43 -6.93
CA TYR A 487 -16.48 0.95 -8.15
C TYR A 487 -16.84 -0.55 -8.09
N THR A 488 -16.10 -1.37 -7.33
CA THR A 488 -16.41 -2.81 -7.20
C THR A 488 -17.75 -3.06 -6.50
N SER A 489 -18.22 -2.12 -5.67
CA SER A 489 -19.49 -2.24 -4.92
C SER A 489 -20.74 -2.39 -5.81
N THR A 490 -20.63 -2.11 -7.11
CA THR A 490 -21.69 -2.32 -8.12
C THR A 490 -21.47 -3.54 -9.02
N GLU A 491 -20.36 -4.27 -8.88
CA GLU A 491 -19.98 -5.40 -9.75
C GLU A 491 -19.73 -6.71 -8.96
N LYS A 492 -19.64 -7.84 -9.67
CA LYS A 492 -19.36 -9.13 -9.03
C LYS A 492 -17.87 -9.23 -8.70
N GLN A 493 -17.54 -9.42 -7.42
CA GLN A 493 -16.14 -9.54 -6.97
C GLN A 493 -15.37 -10.69 -7.65
N TYR A 494 -16.04 -11.80 -8.00
CA TYR A 494 -15.47 -12.89 -8.81
C TYR A 494 -16.45 -13.25 -9.93
N GLU A 495 -15.92 -13.66 -11.08
CA GLU A 495 -16.76 -14.21 -12.15
C GLU A 495 -17.32 -15.59 -11.74
N PRO A 496 -18.58 -15.92 -12.12
CA PRO A 496 -19.16 -17.23 -11.86
C PRO A 496 -18.51 -18.31 -12.73
N GLU A 497 -18.79 -19.58 -12.40
CA GLU A 497 -18.30 -20.72 -13.19
C GLU A 497 -18.71 -20.60 -14.66
N PRO A 498 -17.79 -20.78 -15.64
CA PRO A 498 -18.13 -20.56 -17.03
C PRO A 498 -19.18 -21.55 -17.55
N GLN A 499 -20.25 -21.00 -18.13
CA GLN A 499 -21.31 -21.75 -18.79
C GLN A 499 -21.13 -21.62 -20.31
N GLN A 500 -20.84 -22.73 -20.99
CA GLN A 500 -20.92 -22.77 -22.45
C GLN A 500 -22.39 -22.77 -22.86
N HIS A 501 -22.77 -21.85 -23.75
CA HIS A 501 -24.01 -21.97 -24.51
C HIS A 501 -23.82 -23.06 -25.56
N GLU A 502 -24.69 -24.07 -25.56
CA GLU A 502 -24.71 -25.10 -26.60
C GLU A 502 -25.31 -24.51 -27.89
N GLU A 503 -24.46 -24.14 -28.84
CA GLU A 503 -24.88 -23.82 -30.21
C GLU A 503 -25.40 -25.10 -30.88
N ASN A 504 -26.71 -25.34 -30.76
CA ASN A 504 -27.40 -26.42 -31.47
C ASN A 504 -27.40 -26.16 -32.98
N SER A 505 -26.33 -26.61 -33.65
CA SER A 505 -26.18 -26.61 -35.10
C SER A 505 -27.12 -27.64 -35.74
N LEU A 506 -28.40 -27.28 -35.82
CA LEU A 506 -29.40 -28.01 -36.60
C LEU A 506 -29.13 -27.79 -38.09
N VAL A 507 -28.61 -28.82 -38.75
CA VAL A 507 -28.32 -28.83 -40.19
C VAL A 507 -29.62 -28.68 -40.99
N ALA A 508 -29.91 -27.47 -41.42
CA ALA A 508 -30.99 -27.20 -42.36
C ALA A 508 -30.55 -27.57 -43.78
N HIS A 509 -30.97 -28.75 -44.26
CA HIS A 509 -30.89 -29.05 -45.68
C HIS A 509 -31.78 -28.07 -46.46
N LEU A 510 -31.15 -27.29 -47.35
CA LEU A 510 -31.86 -26.48 -48.33
C LEU A 510 -32.40 -27.39 -49.44
N ASP A 511 -33.72 -27.54 -49.51
CA ASP A 511 -34.37 -27.86 -50.77
C ASP A 511 -35.68 -27.07 -50.97
N ARG A 512 -36.17 -27.08 -52.20
CA ARG A 512 -36.87 -25.97 -52.85
C ARG A 512 -38.35 -25.73 -52.46
N GLU A 513 -38.74 -24.48 -52.78
CA GLU A 513 -40.06 -24.04 -53.29
C GLU A 513 -41.18 -23.59 -52.32
N LYS A 514 -42.22 -23.02 -52.95
CA LYS A 514 -43.21 -22.01 -52.49
C LYS A 514 -44.46 -22.16 -53.39
N PRO A 515 -45.61 -21.48 -53.15
CA PRO A 515 -46.14 -20.82 -51.95
C PRO A 515 -47.65 -21.19 -51.68
N LEU A 516 -48.39 -20.33 -50.95
CA LEU A 516 -49.85 -20.35 -50.66
C LEU A 516 -50.33 -21.35 -49.56
N SER A 517 -51.34 -21.03 -48.72
CA SER A 517 -52.02 -19.74 -48.45
C SER A 517 -52.85 -19.74 -47.13
N SER A 518 -53.37 -18.54 -46.78
CA SER A 518 -54.61 -18.27 -46.01
C SER A 518 -54.64 -18.48 -44.48
N LEU A 519 -55.36 -17.56 -43.80
CA LEU A 519 -55.67 -17.57 -42.35
C LEU A 519 -57.09 -18.09 -42.08
N GLN A 520 -57.33 -18.52 -40.83
CA GLN A 520 -58.58 -18.63 -40.03
C GLN A 520 -58.64 -19.99 -39.29
N GLY A 521 -59.11 -20.12 -38.04
CA GLY A 521 -59.46 -19.11 -37.02
C GLY A 521 -60.24 -19.73 -35.82
N GLY A 522 -60.04 -19.24 -34.58
CA GLY A 522 -60.77 -19.67 -33.36
C GLY A 522 -60.30 -21.01 -32.75
N GLY A 523 -60.70 -21.41 -31.53
CA GLY A 523 -61.44 -20.69 -30.47
C GLY A 523 -62.16 -21.62 -29.46
N GLY A 524 -62.03 -21.37 -28.15
CA GLY A 524 -62.70 -22.13 -27.06
C GLY A 524 -61.83 -23.26 -26.43
N VAL A 525 -61.61 -23.47 -25.12
CA VAL A 525 -62.09 -23.00 -23.79
C VAL A 525 -62.96 -24.01 -23.01
N GLY A 526 -62.41 -24.46 -21.85
CA GLY A 526 -63.13 -25.02 -20.68
C GLY A 526 -62.70 -26.43 -20.26
N MET A 527 -62.72 -26.86 -18.98
CA MET A 527 -62.45 -26.30 -17.62
C MET A 527 -62.93 -27.32 -16.55
N LYS A 528 -62.39 -27.23 -15.31
CA LYS A 528 -62.69 -28.06 -14.09
C LYS A 528 -62.02 -29.45 -14.09
N GLY A 529 -61.41 -29.97 -13.01
CA GLY A 529 -61.12 -29.50 -11.63
C GLY A 529 -60.99 -30.72 -10.67
N PRO A 530 -60.76 -30.61 -9.33
CA PRO A 530 -60.21 -29.49 -8.53
C PRO A 530 -59.26 -29.88 -7.33
N CYS A 531 -58.41 -28.94 -6.85
CA CYS A 531 -57.98 -28.72 -5.43
C CYS A 531 -57.29 -29.82 -4.56
N PRO A 532 -56.72 -29.51 -3.36
CA PRO A 532 -56.53 -28.21 -2.67
C PRO A 532 -55.08 -27.90 -2.16
N ALA A 533 -54.94 -26.75 -1.47
CA ALA A 533 -53.80 -26.25 -0.66
C ALA A 533 -52.61 -25.59 -1.42
N LEU A 534 -52.06 -24.42 -1.01
CA LEU A 534 -52.39 -23.51 0.11
C LEU A 534 -52.26 -22.02 -0.30
N MET A 535 -53.04 -21.14 0.37
CA MET A 535 -53.04 -19.67 0.32
C MET A 535 -51.70 -19.05 0.75
N ALA A 536 -51.31 -17.79 0.45
CA ALA A 536 -51.71 -16.74 -0.52
C ALA A 536 -50.56 -15.66 -0.52
N LEU A 537 -50.64 -14.36 -0.88
CA LEU A 537 -51.67 -13.38 -1.29
C LEU A 537 -50.97 -12.25 -2.09
N LEU A 538 -51.66 -11.16 -2.46
CA LEU A 538 -51.13 -10.00 -3.21
C LEU A 538 -51.67 -8.67 -2.67
N ALA A 539 -50.91 -7.58 -2.84
CA ALA A 539 -51.39 -6.19 -2.68
C ALA A 539 -50.68 -5.23 -3.68
N ILE A 540 -51.41 -4.16 -4.05
CA ILE A 540 -51.25 -3.21 -5.17
C ILE A 540 -51.74 -1.83 -4.62
N PRO A 541 -51.40 -0.59 -5.11
CA PRO A 541 -51.05 -0.18 -6.49
C PRO A 541 -49.90 0.86 -6.66
N HIS A 542 -49.70 1.31 -7.92
CA HIS A 542 -49.06 2.59 -8.29
C HIS A 542 -50.07 3.79 -8.20
N PRO A 543 -50.07 4.84 -9.07
CA PRO A 543 -49.70 6.19 -8.62
C PRO A 543 -50.80 7.25 -8.82
N LEU A 544 -50.58 8.48 -8.31
CA LEU A 544 -51.40 9.64 -8.66
C LEU A 544 -50.56 10.83 -9.16
N ARG A 545 -50.95 11.35 -10.33
CA ARG A 545 -50.53 12.66 -10.84
C ARG A 545 -51.43 13.74 -10.26
N VAL A 546 -50.84 14.86 -9.80
CA VAL A 546 -51.52 16.15 -9.72
C VAL A 546 -50.61 17.23 -10.32
N THR A 547 -51.08 17.87 -11.38
CA THR A 547 -50.52 19.11 -11.92
C THR A 547 -51.36 20.28 -11.45
N VAL A 548 -50.75 21.40 -11.00
CA VAL A 548 -51.28 22.76 -11.27
C VAL A 548 -50.25 23.86 -10.93
N THR A 549 -50.06 24.76 -11.91
CA THR A 549 -49.49 26.14 -11.90
C THR A 549 -48.25 26.54 -11.08
N VAL A 550 -47.30 27.14 -11.81
CA VAL A 550 -46.22 28.04 -11.35
C VAL A 550 -46.76 29.45 -11.05
N PRO A 551 -46.19 30.18 -10.08
CA PRO A 551 -46.20 31.65 -10.10
C PRO A 551 -44.79 32.27 -10.03
N CYS A 552 -44.38 32.96 -11.10
CA CYS A 552 -43.18 33.81 -11.16
C CYS A 552 -43.35 34.78 -12.36
N PRO A 553 -42.78 36.01 -12.38
CA PRO A 553 -42.01 36.72 -11.35
C PRO A 553 -42.70 38.02 -10.85
N ARG A 554 -42.14 38.69 -9.85
CA ARG A 554 -42.20 40.16 -9.74
C ARG A 554 -40.81 40.76 -9.86
N ARG A 555 -40.69 41.75 -10.76
CA ARG A 555 -39.47 42.53 -11.00
C ARG A 555 -39.25 43.50 -9.84
N LEU A 556 -38.03 43.58 -9.32
CA LEU A 556 -37.48 44.83 -8.80
C LEU A 556 -36.53 45.40 -9.85
N ARG A 557 -36.72 46.67 -10.21
CA ARG A 557 -35.86 47.38 -11.15
C ARG A 557 -34.68 48.01 -10.41
N SER A 558 -33.56 48.15 -11.10
CA SER A 558 -32.51 49.09 -10.74
C SER A 558 -32.99 50.54 -10.84
N ALA A 559 -32.38 51.41 -10.04
CA ALA A 559 -32.35 52.86 -10.21
C ALA A 559 -30.89 53.32 -9.98
N PRO A 560 -30.39 54.37 -10.67
CA PRO A 560 -28.97 54.69 -10.72
C PRO A 560 -28.51 55.76 -9.71
N ALA A 561 -27.18 55.86 -9.63
CA ALA A 561 -26.33 56.94 -9.11
C ALA A 561 -26.96 58.22 -8.54
N GLY A 562 -26.49 58.56 -7.33
CA GLY A 562 -26.35 59.90 -6.77
C GLY A 562 -25.03 59.97 -6.01
#